data_AF-A0A3E4ZFM5-F1
#
_entry.id   AF-A0A3E4ZFM5-F1
#
_cell.length_a   1.000
_cell.length_b   1.000
_cell.length_c   1.000
_cell.angle_alpha   90.00
_cell.angle_beta   90.00
_cell.angle_gamma   90.00
#
_symmetry.space_group_name_H-M   'P 1'
#
loop_
_entity.id
_entity.type
_entity.pdbx_description
1 polymer ?
#
loop_
_entity_poly.entity_id
_entity_poly.type
_entity_poly.pdbx_seq_one_letter_code
_entity_poly.pdbx_strand_id
1 'polypeptide(L)'
;MWIILLIVLAGILAGYSLRMCAFLKKVNLTISCTICLMLFVLGLSVGYNPLIVGNLGSFGGQALLLSVAGITGSVLLARVVYLLFFKEGGEK
;
A
#
# COMPACT_ATOMS: atom_id res chain seq x y z
N MET A 1 -21.00 4.96 -7.49
CA MET A 1 -20.25 3.74 -7.15
C MET A 1 -19.98 2.82 -8.34
N TRP A 2 -20.91 2.63 -9.29
CA TRP A 2 -20.72 1.76 -10.46
C TRP A 2 -19.47 2.07 -11.31
N ILE A 3 -19.13 3.36 -11.46
CA ILE A 3 -17.95 3.80 -12.21
C ILE A 3 -16.66 3.26 -11.58
N ILE A 4 -16.58 3.24 -10.24
CA ILE A 4 -15.41 2.71 -9.51
C ILE A 4 -15.29 1.21 -9.79
N LEU A 5 -16.41 0.47 -9.73
CA LEU A 5 -16.44 -0.96 -10.05
C LEU A 5 -15.99 -1.24 -11.49
N LEU A 6 -16.47 -0.45 -12.45
CA LEU A 6 -16.08 -0.59 -13.87
C LEU A 6 -14.60 -0.29 -14.09
N ILE A 7 -14.04 0.72 -13.42
CA ILE A 7 -12.60 1.04 -13.51
C ILE A 7 -11.75 -0.09 -12.95
N VAL A 8 -12.13 -0.66 -11.80
CA VAL A 8 -11.42 -1.81 -11.21
C VAL A 8 -11.51 -3.03 -12.14
N LEU A 9 -12.69 -3.32 -12.69
CA LEU A 9 -12.89 -4.43 -13.62
C LEU A 9 -12.06 -4.24 -14.90
N ALA A 10 -12.09 -3.03 -15.48
CA ALA A 10 -11.30 -2.68 -16.65
C ALA A 10 -9.79 -2.80 -16.38
N GLY A 11 -9.32 -2.41 -15.19
CA GLY A 11 -7.92 -2.58 -14.79
C GLY A 11 -7.48 -4.04 -14.72
N ILE A 12 -8.36 -4.94 -14.23
CA ILE A 12 -8.10 -6.39 -14.20
C ILE A 12 -8.02 -6.94 -15.63
N LEU A 13 -8.98 -6.57 -16.50
CA LEU A 13 -9.00 -6.99 -17.91
C LEU A 13 -7.75 -6.51 -18.66
N ALA A 14 -7.39 -5.24 -18.50
CA ALA A 14 -6.19 -4.66 -19.11
C ALA A 14 -4.92 -5.37 -18.61
N GLY A 15 -4.81 -5.60 -17.30
CA GLY A 15 -3.69 -6.31 -16.69
C GLY A 15 -3.57 -7.77 -17.18
N TYR A 16 -4.69 -8.45 -17.39
CA TYR A 16 -4.70 -9.81 -17.94
C TYR A 16 -4.23 -9.86 -19.40
N SER A 17 -4.74 -8.96 -20.25
CA SER A 17 -4.30 -8.86 -21.65
C SER A 17 -2.81 -8.49 -21.78
N LEU A 18 -2.31 -7.62 -20.90
CA LEU A 18 -0.89 -7.22 -20.89
C LEU A 18 0.05 -8.32 -20.38
N ARG A 19 -0.45 -9.31 -19.62
CA ARG A 19 0.35 -10.43 -19.09
C ARG A 19 1.01 -11.28 -20.17
N MET A 20 0.48 -11.24 -21.41
CA MET A 20 1.04 -11.95 -22.57
C MET A 20 2.32 -11.30 -23.12
N CYS A 21 2.57 -10.01 -22.83
CA CYS A 21 3.77 -9.32 -23.29
C CYS A 21 4.98 -9.68 -22.41
N ALA A 22 5.94 -10.40 -22.99
CA ALA A 22 7.24 -10.75 -22.35
C ALA A 22 8.06 -9.53 -21.86
N PHE A 23 7.66 -8.31 -22.26
CA PHE A 23 8.18 -7.04 -21.77
C PHE A 23 8.05 -6.88 -20.24
N LEU A 24 7.10 -7.59 -19.61
CA LEU A 24 6.87 -7.55 -18.18
C LEU A 24 7.90 -8.33 -17.34
N LYS A 25 8.84 -9.05 -17.97
CA LYS A 25 9.88 -9.80 -17.24
C LYS A 25 10.85 -8.88 -16.47
N LYS A 26 10.90 -7.58 -16.80
CA LYS A 26 11.71 -6.55 -16.12
C LYS A 26 10.90 -5.57 -15.26
N VAL A 27 9.67 -5.96 -14.89
CA VAL A 27 8.76 -5.14 -14.07
C VAL A 27 9.29 -4.83 -12.69
N ASN A 28 10.11 -5.70 -12.09
CA ASN A 28 10.63 -5.46 -10.74
C ASN A 28 11.45 -4.15 -10.66
N LEU A 29 12.24 -3.85 -11.70
CA LEU A 29 13.01 -2.60 -11.77
C LEU A 29 12.10 -1.39 -12.06
N THR A 30 11.09 -1.56 -12.91
CA THR A 30 10.10 -0.50 -13.19
C THR A 30 9.27 -0.16 -11.95
N ILE A 31 8.78 -1.16 -11.21
CA ILE A 31 8.03 -0.96 -9.96
C ILE A 31 8.90 -0.22 -8.95
N SER A 32 10.12 -0.68 -8.72
CA SER A 32 11.03 -0.03 -7.76
C SER A 32 11.31 1.42 -8.15
N CYS A 33 11.54 1.69 -9.45
CA CYS A 33 11.70 3.04 -9.99
C CYS A 33 10.44 3.90 -9.77
N THR A 34 9.24 3.38 -10.04
CA THR A 34 7.98 4.08 -9.82
C THR A 34 7.74 4.37 -8.34
N ILE A 35 8.01 3.42 -7.44
CA ILE A 35 7.91 3.62 -5.99
C ILE A 35 8.85 4.73 -5.55
N CYS A 36 10.12 4.70 -6.01
CA CYS A 36 11.09 5.75 -5.73
C CYS A 36 10.59 7.12 -6.19
N LEU A 37 10.07 7.21 -7.42
CA LEU A 37 9.55 8.45 -7.97
C LEU A 37 8.32 8.95 -7.19
N MET A 38 7.40 8.06 -6.80
CA MET A 38 6.25 8.43 -5.99
C MET A 38 6.65 8.91 -4.59
N LEU A 39 7.58 8.22 -3.92
CA LEU A 39 8.10 8.64 -2.62
C LEU A 39 8.80 10.00 -2.72
N PHE A 40 9.55 10.23 -3.79
CA PHE A 40 10.19 11.51 -4.05
C PHE A 40 9.19 12.66 -4.23
N VAL A 41 8.18 12.47 -5.09
CA VAL A 41 7.11 13.46 -5.31
C VAL A 41 6.32 13.72 -4.03
N LEU A 42 6.07 12.70 -3.23
CA LEU A 42 5.40 12.83 -1.94
C LEU A 42 6.25 13.64 -0.96
N GLY A 43 7.55 13.36 -0.87
CA GLY A 43 8.49 14.14 -0.07
C GLY A 43 8.54 15.61 -0.46
N LEU A 44 8.60 15.91 -1.76
CA LEU A 44 8.53 17.28 -2.28
C LEU A 44 7.21 17.97 -1.92
N SER A 45 6.08 17.27 -2.08
CA SER A 45 4.75 17.84 -1.78
C SER A 45 4.60 18.19 -0.29
N VAL A 46 5.13 17.35 0.59
CA VAL A 46 5.12 17.58 2.04
C VAL A 46 6.10 18.70 2.43
N GLY A 47 7.30 18.71 1.85
CA GLY A 47 8.34 19.70 2.14
C GLY A 47 8.04 21.10 1.59
N TYR A 48 7.30 21.21 0.48
CA TYR A 48 6.88 22.49 -0.09
C TYR A 48 5.73 23.14 0.69
N ASN A 49 5.02 22.39 1.54
CA ASN A 49 3.88 22.92 2.28
C ASN A 49 4.33 23.50 3.64
N PRO A 50 4.39 24.84 3.81
CA PRO A 50 4.91 25.46 5.02
C PRO A 50 4.05 25.19 6.26
N LEU A 51 2.76 24.88 6.10
CA LEU A 51 1.89 24.50 7.21
C LEU A 51 2.28 23.13 7.79
N ILE A 52 2.66 22.20 6.92
CA ILE A 52 3.12 20.88 7.33
C ILE A 52 4.51 21.00 7.92
N VAL A 53 5.44 21.67 7.24
CA VAL A 53 6.82 21.86 7.72
C VAL A 53 6.86 22.60 9.07
N GLY A 54 6.08 23.66 9.22
CA GLY A 54 5.98 24.43 10.46
C GLY A 54 5.33 23.67 11.63
N ASN A 55 4.55 22.63 11.35
CA ASN A 55 3.89 21.78 12.36
C ASN A 55 4.28 20.30 12.25
N LEU A 56 5.47 20.02 11.71
CA LEU A 56 5.94 18.65 11.45
C LEU A 56 5.92 17.78 12.71
N GLY A 57 6.21 18.35 13.87
CA GLY A 57 6.16 17.62 15.14
C GLY A 57 4.74 17.15 15.50
N SER A 58 3.73 18.01 15.31
CA SER A 58 2.33 17.67 15.61
C SER A 58 1.74 16.71 14.58
N PHE A 59 1.80 17.08 13.30
CA PHE A 59 1.28 16.23 12.21
C PHE A 59 2.06 14.92 12.07
N GLY A 60 3.39 14.98 12.19
CA GLY A 60 4.24 13.80 12.15
C GLY A 60 4.05 12.90 13.36
N GLY A 61 3.88 13.45 14.56
CA GLY A 61 3.57 12.67 15.76
C GLY A 61 2.21 11.97 15.67
N GLN A 62 1.18 12.67 15.20
CA GLN A 62 -0.13 12.08 14.93
C GLN A 62 -0.06 10.99 13.86
N ALA A 63 0.63 11.25 12.75
CA ALA A 63 0.83 10.28 11.68
C ALA A 63 1.59 9.04 12.19
N LEU A 64 2.63 9.22 12.99
CA LEU A 64 3.41 8.13 13.58
C LEU A 64 2.55 7.29 14.51
N LEU A 65 1.79 7.91 15.42
CA LEU A 65 0.89 7.20 16.31
C LEU A 65 -0.16 6.41 15.54
N LEU A 66 -0.76 7.02 14.51
CA LEU A 66 -1.76 6.37 13.66
C LEU A 66 -1.17 5.20 12.87
N SER A 67 0.02 5.38 12.29
CA SER A 67 0.73 4.31 11.57
C SER A 67 1.09 3.15 12.49
N VAL A 68 1.64 3.41 13.68
CA VAL A 68 2.01 2.36 14.63
C VAL A 68 0.76 1.63 15.15
N ALA A 69 -0.29 2.36 15.54
CA ALA A 69 -1.54 1.76 16.00
C ALA A 69 -2.20 0.92 14.89
N GLY A 70 -2.25 1.43 13.65
CA GLY A 70 -2.82 0.73 12.51
C GLY A 70 -2.06 -0.54 12.13
N ILE A 71 -0.72 -0.47 12.10
CA ILE A 71 0.12 -1.66 11.83
C ILE A 71 -0.04 -2.68 12.94
N THR A 72 0.04 -2.24 14.21
CA THR A 72 -0.08 -3.14 15.37
C THR A 72 -1.44 -3.82 15.38
N GLY A 73 -2.53 -3.07 15.19
CA GLY A 73 -3.89 -3.61 15.12
C GLY A 73 -4.06 -4.58 13.95
N SER A 74 -3.55 -4.26 12.76
CA SER A 74 -3.63 -5.13 11.58
C SER A 74 -2.89 -6.44 11.79
N VAL A 75 -1.68 -6.39 12.34
CA VAL A 75 -0.87 -7.59 12.64
C VAL A 75 -1.54 -8.44 13.72
N LEU A 76 -2.10 -7.81 14.76
CA LEU A 76 -2.78 -8.51 15.84
C LEU A 76 -4.06 -9.21 15.34
N LEU A 77 -4.86 -8.54 14.51
CA LEU A 77 -6.03 -9.17 13.88
C LEU A 77 -5.64 -10.29 12.92
N ALA A 78 -4.61 -10.10 12.11
CA ALA A 78 -4.09 -11.14 11.22
C ALA A 78 -3.60 -12.36 12.01
N ARG A 79 -2.95 -12.15 13.16
CA ARG A 79 -2.56 -13.21 14.09
C ARG A 79 -3.79 -13.94 14.65
N VAL A 80 -4.82 -13.22 15.08
CA VAL A 80 -6.06 -13.83 15.58
C VAL A 80 -6.73 -14.68 14.50
N VAL A 81 -6.88 -14.16 13.28
CA VAL A 81 -7.44 -14.91 12.13
C VAL A 81 -6.59 -16.15 11.83
N TYR A 82 -5.26 -16.01 11.83
CA TYR A 82 -4.36 -17.14 11.65
C TYR A 82 -4.53 -18.20 12.75
N LEU A 83 -4.66 -17.80 14.00
CA LEU A 83 -4.83 -18.74 15.11
C LEU A 83 -6.20 -19.43 15.10
N LEU A 84 -7.28 -18.73 14.74
CA LEU A 84 -8.63 -19.29 14.70
C LEU A 84 -8.88 -20.19 13.49
N PHE A 85 -8.35 -19.82 12.31
CA PHE A 85 -8.62 -20.58 11.07
C PHE A 85 -7.50 -21.53 10.67
N PHE A 86 -6.25 -21.26 11.04
CA PHE A 86 -5.10 -22.04 10.59
C PHE A 86 -4.39 -22.82 11.70
N LYS A 87 -4.61 -22.52 12.99
CA LYS A 87 -4.01 -23.33 14.08
C LYS A 87 -4.75 -24.65 14.36
N GLU A 88 -6.05 -24.73 14.07
CA GLU A 88 -6.84 -25.97 14.24
C GLU A 88 -6.71 -26.96 13.07
N GLY A 89 -5.98 -26.63 12.01
CA GLY A 89 -5.62 -27.57 10.93
C GLY A 89 -4.28 -28.29 11.13
N GLY A 90 -3.67 -28.15 12.31
CA GLY A 90 -2.37 -28.73 12.67
C GLY A 90 -2.43 -30.05 13.45
N GLU A 91 -3.57 -30.76 13.42
CA GLU A 91 -3.60 -32.17 13.80
C GLU A 91 -3.79 -33.06 12.56
N LYS A 92 -2.67 -33.68 12.17
CA LYS A 92 -2.44 -34.80 11.24
C LYS A 92 -2.22 -34.43 9.77
#